data_AF-A0A0S8DET5-F1
#
_entry.id   AF-A0A0S8DET5-F1
#
_cell.length_a   1.000
_cell.length_b   1.000
_cell.length_c   1.000
_cell.angle_alpha   90.00
_cell.angle_beta   90.00
_cell.angle_gamma   90.00
#
_symmetry.space_group_name_H-M   'P 1'
#
loop_
_entity.id
_entity.type
_entity.pdbx_description
1 polymer ?
#
loop_
_entity_poly.entity_id
_entity_poly.type
_entity_poly.pdbx_seq_one_letter_code
_entity_poly.pdbx_strand_id
1 'polypeptide(L)'
;MIKDYSGSFIEVKSRNRLRTSKKKSKAASKELFQLSTFMWKTIGAMLLLSLVFGISSTIWFGLQVQVALDQIGSHRALNTQMKNEKDQLVTQRELMLTRSHIEAAVKKLGLRSPAKNQIRFP
;
A
#
# COMPACT_ATOMS: atom_id res chain seq x y z
N MET A 1 35.32 4.52 84.82
CA MET A 1 36.52 4.62 85.66
C MET A 1 37.00 3.21 85.92
N ILE A 2 38.21 2.88 85.46
CA ILE A 2 38.84 1.57 85.72
C ILE A 2 39.97 1.84 86.71
N LYS A 3 40.06 1.03 87.76
CA LYS A 3 41.12 1.15 88.77
C LYS A 3 42.40 0.56 88.20
N ASP A 4 43.45 1.36 88.11
CA ASP A 4 44.80 0.82 88.00
C ASP A 4 45.32 0.49 89.40
N TYR A 5 45.99 -0.66 89.55
CA TYR A 5 46.47 -1.23 90.81
C TYR A 5 47.61 -0.43 91.48
N SER A 6 47.74 0.87 91.19
CA SER A 6 48.70 1.82 91.74
C SER A 6 48.04 2.99 92.48
N GLY A 7 46.73 2.95 92.73
CA GLY A 7 46.02 3.91 93.59
C GLY A 7 45.70 5.27 92.96
N SER A 8 45.88 5.42 91.63
CA SER A 8 45.48 6.61 90.88
C SER A 8 44.31 6.29 89.94
N PHE A 9 43.36 7.23 89.81
CA PHE A 9 42.21 7.11 88.92
C PHE A 9 42.45 7.91 87.64
N ILE A 10 42.44 7.26 86.48
CA ILE A 10 42.53 7.93 85.18
C ILE A 10 41.15 7.99 84.53
N GLU A 11 40.74 9.19 84.11
CA GLU A 11 39.50 9.44 83.38
C GLU A 11 39.68 9.09 81.89
N VAL A 12 39.24 7.91 81.47
CA VAL A 12 39.25 7.50 80.06
C VAL A 12 38.07 8.14 79.34
N LYS A 13 38.29 9.26 78.64
CA LYS A 13 37.30 9.87 77.73
C LYS A 13 37.15 9.01 76.46
N SER A 14 36.27 8.01 76.51
CA SER A 14 35.81 7.32 75.30
C SER A 14 34.80 8.21 74.56
N ARG A 15 35.11 8.66 73.33
CA ARG A 15 34.17 8.86 72.20
C ARG A 15 34.85 9.55 71.01
N ASN A 16 35.55 8.78 70.18
CA ASN A 16 35.74 9.15 68.77
C ASN A 16 34.52 8.65 67.98
N ARG A 17 33.49 9.50 67.83
CA ARG A 17 32.41 9.25 66.88
C ARG A 17 32.85 9.74 65.49
N LEU A 18 33.33 8.81 64.66
CA LEU A 18 33.48 9.02 63.22
C LEU A 18 32.12 9.37 62.61
N ARG A 19 31.91 10.65 62.28
CA ARG A 19 30.77 11.13 61.50
C ARG A 19 30.99 10.74 60.04
N THR A 20 30.32 9.70 59.55
CA THR A 20 30.18 9.46 58.12
C THR A 20 29.11 10.40 57.55
N SER A 21 29.54 11.48 56.90
CA SER A 21 28.67 12.37 56.14
C SER A 21 28.05 11.61 54.95
N LYS A 22 26.75 11.34 54.98
CA LYS A 22 26.01 10.82 53.82
C LYS A 22 25.81 11.95 52.81
N LYS A 23 26.70 12.04 51.82
CA LYS A 23 26.55 12.94 50.66
C LYS A 23 25.34 12.47 49.84
N LYS A 24 24.27 13.28 49.79
CA LYS A 24 23.06 12.97 49.01
C LYS A 24 23.36 13.06 47.51
N SER A 25 23.53 11.92 46.83
CA SER A 25 23.53 11.83 45.37
C SER A 25 22.11 11.95 44.82
N LYS A 26 21.63 13.18 44.61
CA LYS A 26 20.30 13.43 43.99
C LYS A 26 20.37 13.97 42.55
N ALA A 27 21.55 14.03 41.94
CA ALA A 27 21.71 14.60 40.59
C ALA A 27 21.58 13.59 39.44
N ALA A 28 22.05 12.35 39.60
CA ALA A 28 22.14 11.39 38.48
C ALA A 28 20.80 10.78 38.03
N SER A 29 19.77 10.74 38.89
CA SER A 29 18.50 10.09 38.53
C SER A 29 17.65 10.93 37.58
N LYS A 30 17.67 12.26 37.69
CA LYS A 30 16.81 13.14 36.87
C LYS A 30 17.14 13.08 35.37
N GLU A 31 18.42 12.93 35.02
CA GLU A 31 18.83 12.85 33.61
C GLU A 31 18.45 11.52 32.96
N LEU A 32 18.56 10.41 33.69
CA LEU A 32 18.14 9.09 33.19
C LEU A 32 16.62 9.00 32.96
N PHE A 33 15.81 9.63 33.81
CA PHE A 33 14.36 9.70 33.63
C PHE A 33 13.94 10.62 32.47
N GLN A 34 14.69 11.69 32.20
CA GLN A 34 14.46 12.52 31.02
C GLN A 34 14.82 11.78 29.73
N LEU A 35 15.93 11.03 29.71
CA LEU A 35 16.31 10.23 28.55
C LEU A 35 15.28 9.13 28.26
N SER A 36 14.82 8.43 29.29
CA SER A 36 13.83 7.36 29.13
C SER A 36 12.48 7.90 28.63
N THR A 37 12.00 9.02 29.15
CA THR A 37 10.75 9.64 28.68
C THR A 37 10.83 10.14 27.24
N PHE A 38 11.99 10.65 26.79
CA PHE A 38 12.24 10.97 25.39
C PHE A 38 12.24 9.72 24.48
N MET A 39 12.83 8.62 24.94
CA MET A 39 12.83 7.34 24.21
C MET A 39 11.41 6.79 24.04
N TRP A 40 10.57 6.82 25.09
CA TRP A 40 9.16 6.39 24.98
C TRP A 40 8.34 7.29 24.04
N LYS A 41 8.58 8.61 24.06
CA LYS A 41 7.92 9.55 23.13
C LYS A 41 8.29 9.28 21.67
N THR A 42 9.57 9.00 21.39
CA THR A 42 10.03 8.71 20.03
C THR A 42 9.51 7.36 19.52
N ILE A 43 9.49 6.34 20.36
CA ILE A 43 8.88 5.04 20.04
C ILE A 43 7.39 5.18 19.74
N GLY A 44 6.64 5.93 20.56
CA GLY A 44 5.23 6.21 20.32
C GLY A 44 4.98 6.96 19.01
N ALA A 45 5.81 7.98 18.71
CA ALA A 45 5.73 8.73 17.46
C ALA A 45 6.05 7.85 16.23
N MET A 46 7.05 6.98 16.34
CA MET A 46 7.44 6.04 15.28
C MET A 46 6.32 5.04 14.95
N LEU A 47 5.64 4.52 15.98
CA LEU A 47 4.50 3.63 15.82
C LEU A 47 3.34 4.32 15.10
N LEU A 48 2.99 5.54 15.52
CA LEU A 48 1.94 6.34 14.87
C LEU A 48 2.29 6.64 13.41
N LEU A 49 3.53 7.03 13.12
CA LEU A 49 4.01 7.24 11.76
C LEU A 49 3.88 5.96 10.93
N SER A 50 4.33 4.81 11.45
CA SER A 50 4.22 3.54 10.73
C SER A 50 2.76 3.16 10.43
N LEU A 51 1.85 3.44 11.36
CA LEU A 51 0.43 3.15 11.20
C LEU A 51 -0.20 4.05 10.14
N VAL A 52 0.11 5.36 10.18
CA VAL A 52 -0.35 6.32 9.18
C VAL A 52 0.17 5.94 7.79
N PHE A 53 1.47 5.66 7.65
CA PHE A 53 2.07 5.24 6.39
C PHE A 53 1.51 3.91 5.88
N GLY A 54 1.28 2.94 6.78
CA GLY A 54 0.69 1.65 6.43
C GLY A 54 -0.74 1.79 5.91
N ILE A 55 -1.57 2.58 6.59
CA ILE A 55 -2.96 2.83 6.18
C ILE A 55 -2.99 3.60 4.86
N SER A 56 -2.20 4.67 4.72
CA SER A 56 -2.15 5.47 3.49
C SER A 56 -1.66 4.65 2.30
N SER A 57 -0.66 3.78 2.51
CA SER A 57 -0.14 2.89 1.47
C SER A 57 -1.21 1.90 1.01
N THR A 58 -1.95 1.31 1.94
CA THR A 58 -3.02 0.35 1.62
C THR A 58 -4.13 0.99 0.80
N ILE A 59 -4.55 2.22 1.16
CA ILE A 59 -5.57 2.98 0.42
C ILE A 59 -5.09 3.29 -1.00
N TRP A 60 -3.84 3.73 -1.14
CA TRP A 60 -3.26 4.04 -2.45
C TRP A 60 -3.23 2.82 -3.38
N PHE A 61 -2.77 1.68 -2.87
CA PHE A 61 -2.77 0.43 -3.62
C PHE A 61 -4.19 -0.01 -3.99
N GLY A 62 -5.15 0.11 -3.07
CA GLY A 62 -6.56 -0.20 -3.34
C GLY A 62 -7.15 0.62 -4.49
N LEU A 63 -6.86 1.92 -4.52
CA LEU A 63 -7.29 2.81 -5.61
C LEU A 63 -6.66 2.42 -6.96
N GLN A 64 -5.37 2.10 -7.00
CA GLN A 64 -4.73 1.66 -8.24
C GLN A 64 -5.33 0.37 -8.78
N VAL A 65 -5.63 -0.59 -7.90
CA VAL A 65 -6.26 -1.85 -8.30
C VAL A 65 -7.66 -1.62 -8.88
N GLN A 66 -8.46 -0.73 -8.27
CA GLN A 66 -9.79 -0.38 -8.79
C GLN A 66 -9.70 0.26 -10.17
N VAL A 67 -8.81 1.23 -10.36
CA VAL A 67 -8.62 1.90 -11.66
C VAL A 67 -8.14 0.91 -12.72
N ALA A 68 -7.20 0.02 -12.38
CA ALA A 68 -6.73 -1.01 -13.31
C ALA A 68 -7.83 -1.99 -13.71
N LEU A 69 -8.67 -2.42 -12.75
CA LEU A 69 -9.82 -3.29 -13.03
C LEU A 69 -10.85 -2.61 -13.93
N ASP A 70 -11.11 -1.32 -13.72
CA ASP A 70 -12.06 -0.55 -14.54
C ASP A 70 -11.53 -0.33 -15.97
N GLN A 71 -10.22 -0.08 -16.12
CA GLN A 71 -9.55 -0.03 -17.42
C GLN A 71 -9.58 -1.38 -18.14
N ILE A 72 -9.38 -2.49 -17.42
CA ILE A 72 -9.47 -3.84 -18.00
C ILE A 72 -10.92 -4.13 -18.44
N GLY A 73 -11.91 -3.76 -17.62
CA GLY A 73 -13.33 -3.94 -17.94
C GLY A 73 -13.75 -3.17 -19.18
N SER A 74 -13.40 -1.88 -19.25
CA SER A 74 -13.70 -1.01 -20.40
C SER A 74 -12.97 -1.45 -21.67
N HIS A 75 -11.69 -1.83 -21.59
CA HIS A 75 -10.97 -2.39 -22.73
C HIS A 75 -11.54 -3.72 -23.21
N ARG A 76 -12.04 -4.57 -22.30
CA ARG A 76 -12.71 -5.81 -22.68
C ARG A 76 -14.00 -5.53 -23.45
N ALA A 77 -14.81 -4.59 -22.99
CA ALA A 77 -16.05 -4.19 -23.66
C ALA A 77 -15.78 -3.64 -25.07
N LEU A 78 -14.81 -2.72 -25.19
CA LEU A 78 -14.39 -2.17 -26.49
C LEU A 78 -13.85 -3.25 -27.43
N ASN A 79 -13.01 -4.16 -26.94
CA ASN A 79 -12.49 -5.26 -27.76
C ASN A 79 -13.60 -6.21 -28.21
N THR A 80 -14.60 -6.49 -27.37
CA THR A 80 -15.74 -7.32 -27.79
C THR A 80 -16.58 -6.63 -28.85
N GLN A 81 -16.81 -5.32 -28.73
CA GLN A 81 -17.52 -4.56 -29.75
C GLN A 81 -16.75 -4.53 -31.08
N MET A 82 -15.46 -4.20 -31.05
CA MET A 82 -14.61 -4.21 -32.24
C MET A 82 -14.52 -5.59 -32.90
N LYS A 83 -14.50 -6.66 -32.10
CA LYS A 83 -14.52 -8.03 -32.63
C LYS A 83 -15.82 -8.32 -33.37
N ASN A 84 -16.97 -7.97 -32.78
CA ASN A 84 -18.28 -8.17 -33.39
C ASN A 84 -18.41 -7.36 -34.69
N GLU A 85 -17.98 -6.09 -34.68
CA GLU A 85 -17.97 -5.25 -35.88
C GLU A 85 -17.05 -5.82 -36.98
N LYS A 86 -15.87 -6.31 -36.60
CA LYS A 86 -14.96 -6.98 -37.54
C LYS A 86 -15.60 -8.22 -38.17
N ASP A 87 -16.26 -9.06 -37.37
CA ASP A 87 -16.93 -10.26 -37.89
C ASP A 87 -18.09 -9.89 -38.85
N GLN A 88 -18.84 -8.82 -38.55
CA GLN A 88 -19.85 -8.27 -39.46
C GLN A 88 -19.25 -7.74 -40.76
N LEU A 89 -18.12 -7.03 -40.69
CA LEU A 89 -17.45 -6.52 -41.89
C LEU A 89 -16.84 -7.64 -42.74
N VAL A 90 -16.31 -8.70 -42.11
CA VAL A 90 -15.82 -9.89 -42.81
C VAL A 90 -16.96 -10.60 -43.52
N THR A 91 -18.08 -10.83 -42.86
CA THR A 91 -19.26 -11.46 -43.48
C THR A 91 -19.81 -10.62 -44.62
N GLN A 92 -19.91 -9.29 -44.48
CA GLN A 92 -20.28 -8.40 -45.59
C GLN A 92 -19.29 -8.48 -46.76
N ARG A 93 -17.99 -8.51 -46.48
CA ARG A 93 -16.95 -8.65 -47.51
C ARG A 93 -17.09 -9.97 -48.27
N GLU A 94 -17.32 -11.07 -47.57
CA GLU A 94 -17.53 -12.39 -48.18
C GLU A 94 -18.80 -12.42 -49.04
N LEU A 95 -19.89 -11.81 -48.58
CA LEU A 95 -21.11 -11.66 -49.38
C LEU A 95 -20.88 -10.83 -50.64
N MET A 96 -20.11 -9.73 -50.56
CA MET A 96 -19.76 -8.91 -51.73
C MET A 96 -18.87 -9.66 -52.72
N LEU A 97 -17.87 -10.40 -52.23
CA LEU A 97 -17.02 -11.24 -53.08
C LEU A 97 -17.86 -12.33 -53.77
N THR A 98 -18.73 -13.01 -53.03
CA THR A 98 -19.62 -14.03 -53.58
C THR A 98 -20.56 -13.44 -54.62
N ARG A 99 -21.16 -12.27 -54.35
CA ARG A 99 -21.99 -11.55 -55.32
C ARG A 99 -21.21 -11.18 -56.57
N SER A 100 -19.96 -10.72 -56.43
CA SER A 100 -19.12 -10.39 -57.59
C SER A 100 -18.78 -11.63 -58.44
N HIS A 101 -18.54 -12.79 -57.80
CA HIS A 101 -18.33 -14.06 -58.49
C HIS A 101 -19.60 -14.54 -59.19
N ILE A 102 -20.76 -14.40 -58.54
CA ILE A 102 -22.07 -14.73 -59.12
C ILE A 102 -22.35 -13.81 -60.31
N GLU A 103 -22.16 -12.50 -60.19
CA GLU A 103 -22.36 -11.55 -61.29
C GLU A 103 -21.42 -11.83 -62.48
N ALA A 104 -20.16 -12.20 -62.21
CA ALA A 104 -19.21 -12.61 -63.25
C ALA A 104 -19.62 -13.93 -63.94
N ALA A 105 -20.11 -14.91 -63.18
CA ALA A 105 -20.61 -16.17 -63.72
C ALA A 105 -21.91 -15.97 -64.54
N VAL A 106 -22.83 -15.15 -64.05
CA VAL A 106 -24.08 -14.75 -64.72
C VAL A 106 -23.77 -14.05 -66.05
N LYS A 107 -22.78 -13.15 -66.08
CA LYS A 107 -22.32 -12.51 -67.31
C LYS A 107 -21.71 -13.50 -68.31
N LYS A 108 -20.96 -14.51 -67.86
CA LYS A 108 -20.44 -15.59 -68.71
C LYS A 108 -21.53 -16.50 -69.28
N LEU A 109 -22.63 -16.69 -68.54
CA LEU A 109 -23.81 -17.44 -68.97
C LEU A 109 -24.74 -16.62 -69.87
N GLY A 110 -24.39 -15.37 -70.22
CA GLY A 110 -25.21 -14.49 -71.05
C GLY A 110 -26.46 -13.95 -70.35
N LEU A 111 -26.61 -14.21 -69.05
CA LEU A 111 -27.72 -13.73 -68.24
C LEU A 111 -27.45 -12.26 -67.86
N ARG A 112 -28.43 -11.37 -68.05
CA ARG A 112 -28.35 -9.97 -67.62
C ARG A 112 -28.81 -9.85 -66.18
N SER A 113 -28.12 -9.02 -65.40
CA SER A 113 -28.55 -8.68 -64.04
C SER A 113 -29.95 -8.05 -64.10
N PRO A 114 -30.89 -8.44 -63.22
CA PRO A 114 -32.27 -7.98 -63.29
C PRO A 114 -32.37 -6.46 -63.19
N ALA A 115 -33.29 -5.86 -63.95
CA ALA A 115 -33.54 -4.43 -63.88
C ALA A 115 -34.06 -4.05 -62.48
N LYS A 116 -33.82 -2.82 -62.00
CA LYS A 116 -34.23 -2.37 -60.65
C LYS A 116 -35.73 -2.57 -60.36
N ASN A 117 -36.54 -2.55 -61.41
CA ASN A 117 -37.98 -2.74 -61.46
C ASN A 117 -38.42 -4.23 -61.46
N GLN A 118 -37.48 -5.17 -61.55
CA GLN A 118 -37.71 -6.62 -61.41
C GLN A 118 -37.29 -7.16 -60.03
N ILE A 119 -36.63 -6.34 -59.21
CA ILE A 119 -36.22 -6.70 -57.85
C ILE A 119 -37.40 -6.44 -56.92
N ARG A 120 -38.01 -7.50 -56.40
CA ARG A 120 -39.04 -7.39 -55.36
C ARG A 120 -38.36 -7.18 -54.01
N PHE A 121 -38.49 -5.98 -53.44
CA PHE A 121 -38.07 -5.74 -52.07
C PHE A 121 -39.07 -6.41 -51.11
N PRO A 122 -38.59 -6.98 -49.98
CA PRO A 122 -39.48 -7.45 -48.91
C PRO A 122 -40.21 -6.29 -48.24
#